data_AF-A0A286A6M6-F1
#
_entry.id   AF-A0A286A6M6-F1
#
_cell.length_a   1.000
_cell.length_b   1.000
_cell.length_c   1.000
_cell.angle_alpha   90.00
_cell.angle_beta   90.00
_cell.angle_gamma   90.00
#
_symmetry.space_group_name_H-M   'P 1'
#
loop_
_entity.id
_entity.type
_entity.pdbx_description
1 polymer ?
#
loop_
_entity_poly.entity_id
_entity_poly.type
_entity_poly.pdbx_seq_one_letter_code
_entity_poly.pdbx_strand_id
1 'polypeptide(L)'
;MKNIIALFFSIIFISACKKDEPAEKADLYPAQPLVTASSSAIAVFHQPIAYYQMYVYRYEPSTGLWTNRIAGHFSTISAADPSFIGFGNPNVLDSGAPMFDMVRLYSAYTGTTNIKTVGINVDQVLQFFPDYEGAKTGIVKVKTQDVVLRKSTAGQTITIGMSGGGTYDETSKVMDLKITFNEAAIGGTTRTFDYKLSPTALTL
;
A
#
# COMPACT_ATOMS: atom_id res chain seq x y z
N MET A 1 -49.04 16.73 -51.00
CA MET A 1 -48.53 17.37 -49.76
C MET A 1 -47.85 16.26 -48.96
N LYS A 2 -46.60 15.90 -49.28
CA LYS A 2 -45.37 16.30 -48.56
C LYS A 2 -45.57 16.43 -47.05
N ASN A 3 -45.16 15.40 -46.32
CA ASN A 3 -44.38 15.45 -45.07
C ASN A 3 -44.32 14.02 -44.49
N ILE A 4 -43.13 13.44 -44.40
CA ILE A 4 -42.60 12.77 -43.21
C ILE A 4 -41.12 12.48 -43.51
N ILE A 5 -40.29 13.19 -42.76
CA ILE A 5 -38.84 13.06 -42.67
C ILE A 5 -38.58 11.83 -41.79
N ALA A 6 -37.86 10.83 -42.31
CA ALA A 6 -37.30 9.75 -41.51
C ALA A 6 -35.77 9.87 -41.55
N LEU A 7 -35.26 10.60 -40.57
CA LEU A 7 -33.84 10.75 -40.25
C LEU A 7 -33.39 9.43 -39.62
N PHE A 8 -32.65 8.59 -40.36
CA PHE A 8 -31.95 7.44 -39.77
C PHE A 8 -30.76 7.98 -38.97
N PHE A 9 -30.94 8.05 -37.65
CA PHE A 9 -29.83 8.19 -36.70
C PHE A 9 -28.97 6.92 -36.80
N SER A 10 -27.78 7.06 -37.39
CA SER A 10 -26.70 6.11 -37.19
C SER A 10 -26.37 6.05 -35.70
N ILE A 11 -26.87 5.02 -35.04
CA ILE A 11 -26.42 4.63 -33.70
C ILE A 11 -25.00 4.10 -33.87
N ILE A 12 -24.03 5.01 -33.74
CA ILE A 12 -22.65 4.64 -33.46
C ILE A 12 -22.70 4.00 -32.07
N PHE A 13 -22.63 2.67 -32.04
CA PHE A 13 -22.36 1.94 -30.81
C PHE A 13 -21.06 2.50 -30.23
N ILE A 14 -21.19 3.17 -29.08
CA ILE A 14 -20.07 3.54 -28.23
C ILE A 14 -19.55 2.24 -27.61
N SER A 15 -18.83 1.43 -28.40
CA SER A 15 -17.91 0.42 -27.88
C SER A 15 -16.60 1.13 -27.53
N ALA A 16 -16.66 2.00 -26.52
CA ALA A 16 -15.46 2.50 -25.86
C ALA A 16 -15.15 1.56 -24.67
N CYS A 17 -13.90 1.06 -24.66
CA CYS A 17 -13.19 0.49 -23.52
C CYS A 17 -13.72 -0.80 -22.87
N LYS A 18 -13.69 -1.91 -23.62
CA LYS A 18 -13.53 -3.26 -23.02
C LYS A 18 -12.45 -4.11 -23.71
N LYS A 19 -11.68 -3.52 -24.63
CA LYS A 19 -10.74 -4.26 -25.47
C LYS A 19 -9.55 -4.81 -24.68
N ASP A 20 -9.24 -4.22 -23.52
CA ASP A 20 -8.00 -4.47 -22.79
C ASP A 20 -8.22 -5.17 -21.43
N GLU A 21 -9.44 -5.61 -21.12
CA GLU A 21 -9.74 -6.44 -19.95
C GLU A 21 -9.38 -7.92 -20.26
N PRO A 22 -8.40 -8.54 -19.57
CA PRO A 22 -8.04 -9.94 -19.80
C PRO A 22 -9.20 -10.89 -19.49
N ALA A 23 -9.30 -11.97 -20.28
CA ALA A 23 -10.41 -12.91 -20.19
C ALA A 23 -10.46 -13.71 -18.88
N GLU A 24 -9.32 -13.87 -18.18
CA GLU A 24 -9.23 -14.58 -16.91
C GLU A 24 -8.51 -13.77 -15.83
N LYS A 25 -8.98 -13.85 -14.59
CA LYS A 25 -8.37 -13.20 -13.42
C LYS A 25 -6.93 -13.64 -13.15
N ALA A 26 -6.54 -14.85 -13.55
CA ALA A 26 -5.18 -15.35 -13.37
C ALA A 26 -4.17 -14.61 -14.27
N ASP A 27 -4.62 -14.10 -15.42
CA ASP A 27 -3.81 -13.32 -16.36
C ASP A 27 -3.63 -11.85 -15.92
N LEU A 28 -4.43 -11.39 -14.95
CA LEU A 28 -4.34 -10.04 -14.37
C LEU A 28 -3.16 -9.86 -13.41
N TYR A 29 -2.63 -10.96 -12.84
CA TYR A 29 -1.64 -10.90 -11.76
C TYR A 29 -0.29 -11.57 -12.07
N PRO A 30 0.41 -11.22 -13.16
CA PRO A 30 1.76 -11.74 -13.41
C PRO A 30 2.80 -11.20 -12.42
N ALA A 31 3.89 -11.94 -12.24
CA ALA A 31 5.01 -11.56 -11.36
C ALA A 31 5.61 -10.18 -11.73
N GLN A 32 5.46 -9.75 -12.98
CA GLN A 32 5.71 -8.39 -13.47
C GLN A 32 4.39 -7.79 -13.96
N PRO A 33 4.04 -6.55 -13.58
CA PRO A 33 2.75 -5.94 -13.95
C PRO A 33 2.69 -5.71 -15.47
N LEU A 34 1.53 -5.93 -16.08
CA LEU A 34 1.33 -5.76 -17.54
C LEU A 34 1.11 -4.29 -17.94
N VAL A 35 0.93 -3.40 -16.97
CA VAL A 35 0.62 -1.99 -17.17
C VAL A 35 1.57 -1.09 -16.38
N THR A 36 1.69 0.15 -16.81
CA THR A 36 2.45 1.19 -16.10
C THR A 36 1.85 1.44 -14.70
N ALA A 37 2.69 1.74 -13.73
CA ALA A 37 2.24 2.11 -12.39
C ALA A 37 1.27 3.29 -12.44
N SER A 38 0.14 3.18 -11.74
CA SER A 38 -0.90 4.20 -11.73
C SER A 38 -0.74 5.16 -10.56
N SER A 39 -0.61 6.45 -10.88
CA SER A 39 -0.71 7.53 -9.89
C SER A 39 -2.16 7.86 -9.52
N SER A 40 -3.18 7.34 -10.23
CA SER A 40 -4.58 7.61 -9.88
C SER A 40 -5.00 6.90 -8.61
N ALA A 41 -4.54 5.66 -8.41
CA ALA A 41 -4.82 4.88 -7.20
C ALA A 41 -4.19 5.56 -5.96
N ILE A 42 -3.03 6.19 -6.13
CA ILE A 42 -2.38 6.96 -5.06
C ILE A 42 -3.30 8.06 -4.52
N ALA A 43 -4.05 8.75 -5.38
CA ALA A 43 -4.97 9.80 -4.95
C ALA A 43 -6.14 9.29 -4.06
N VAL A 44 -6.40 7.98 -4.05
CA VAL A 44 -7.40 7.35 -3.17
C VAL A 44 -6.80 7.03 -1.81
N PHE A 45 -5.56 6.56 -1.78
CA PHE A 45 -4.89 6.05 -0.57
C PHE A 45 -3.93 7.04 0.08
N HIS A 46 -3.71 8.21 -0.52
CA HIS A 46 -2.92 9.30 0.01
C HIS A 46 -3.69 10.62 -0.09
N GLN A 47 -3.54 11.47 0.94
CA GLN A 47 -4.00 12.86 0.90
C GLN A 47 -2.87 13.82 1.24
N PRO A 48 -2.69 14.92 0.49
CA PRO A 48 -1.62 15.89 0.70
C PRO A 48 -1.97 16.87 1.85
N ILE A 49 -2.37 16.33 3.00
CA ILE A 49 -2.64 17.11 4.22
C ILE A 49 -1.67 16.71 5.32
N ALA A 50 -1.30 17.68 6.17
CA ALA A 50 -0.41 17.43 7.29
C ALA A 50 -0.97 16.34 8.21
N TYR A 51 -0.10 15.42 8.63
CA TYR A 51 -0.44 14.30 9.52
C TYR A 51 -1.51 13.34 8.98
N TYR A 52 -1.78 13.32 7.66
CA TYR A 52 -2.61 12.28 7.07
C TYR A 52 -2.03 10.90 7.40
N GLN A 53 -2.88 10.00 7.87
CA GLN A 53 -2.52 8.62 8.18
C GLN A 53 -3.61 7.69 7.71
N MET A 54 -3.21 6.65 6.99
CA MET A 54 -4.14 5.57 6.66
C MET A 54 -4.55 4.80 7.92
N TYR A 55 -5.74 4.23 7.89
CA TYR A 55 -6.15 3.21 8.85
C TYR A 55 -5.48 1.91 8.45
N VAL A 56 -4.64 1.36 9.33
CA VAL A 56 -3.90 0.13 9.09
C VAL A 56 -4.27 -0.89 10.16
N TYR A 57 -4.59 -2.09 9.72
CA TYR A 57 -4.96 -3.22 10.56
C TYR A 57 -4.08 -4.40 10.16
N ARG A 58 -3.61 -5.18 11.14
CA ARG A 58 -2.88 -6.42 10.90
C ARG A 58 -3.74 -7.58 11.36
N TYR A 59 -3.75 -8.67 10.61
CA TYR A 59 -4.33 -9.92 11.08
C TYR A 59 -3.39 -10.60 12.07
N GLU A 60 -3.91 -10.97 13.25
CA GLU A 60 -3.15 -11.68 14.27
C GLU A 60 -3.50 -13.19 14.20
N PRO A 61 -2.63 -14.03 13.63
CA PRO A 61 -2.94 -15.44 13.40
C PRO A 61 -3.13 -16.22 14.71
N SER A 62 -2.52 -15.77 15.81
CA SER A 62 -2.65 -16.42 17.11
C SER A 62 -4.05 -16.27 17.74
N THR A 63 -4.75 -15.17 17.44
CA THR A 63 -6.11 -14.91 17.94
C THR A 63 -7.18 -15.09 16.87
N GLY A 64 -6.78 -15.13 15.60
CA GLY A 64 -7.68 -15.20 14.46
C GLY A 64 -8.44 -13.89 14.19
N LEU A 65 -7.97 -12.77 14.77
CA LEU A 65 -8.66 -11.47 14.73
C LEU A 65 -7.79 -10.39 14.10
N TRP A 66 -8.44 -9.38 13.52
CA TRP A 66 -7.78 -8.13 13.16
C TRP A 66 -7.39 -7.35 14.42
N THR A 67 -6.18 -6.78 14.43
CA THR A 67 -5.78 -5.87 15.49
C THR A 67 -6.66 -4.63 15.49
N ASN A 68 -6.70 -3.93 16.63
CA ASN A 68 -7.11 -2.52 16.61
C ASN A 68 -6.25 -1.73 15.61
N ARG A 69 -6.76 -0.56 15.20
CA ARG A 69 -6.04 0.35 14.30
C ARG A 69 -4.62 0.60 14.81
N ILE A 70 -3.65 0.32 13.96
CA ILE A 70 -2.27 0.73 14.17
C ILE A 70 -2.18 2.20 13.73
N ALA A 71 -1.89 3.10 14.66
CA ALA A 71 -1.83 4.53 14.41
C ALA A 71 -0.45 4.98 13.92
N GLY A 72 -0.36 6.14 13.27
CA GLY A 72 0.90 6.81 12.92
C GLY A 72 1.45 6.49 11.53
N HIS A 73 0.72 5.75 10.68
CA HIS A 73 1.10 5.45 9.29
C HIS A 73 0.97 6.68 8.39
N PHE A 74 1.84 7.65 8.62
CA PHE A 74 1.93 8.86 7.83
C PHE A 74 2.46 8.52 6.43
N SER A 75 1.56 8.48 5.45
CA SER A 75 1.94 8.20 4.06
C SER A 75 2.56 9.43 3.42
N THR A 76 3.59 9.22 2.60
CA THR A 76 4.25 10.27 1.81
C THR A 76 4.25 9.85 0.33
N ILE A 77 4.30 10.82 -0.58
CA ILE A 77 4.63 10.53 -1.98
C ILE A 77 6.14 10.59 -2.13
N SER A 78 6.73 9.59 -2.76
CA SER A 78 8.17 9.57 -2.99
C SER A 78 8.59 10.75 -3.87
N ALA A 79 9.63 11.47 -3.43
CA ALA A 79 10.20 12.56 -4.20
C ALA A 79 11.02 12.05 -5.40
N ALA A 80 11.57 10.82 -5.29
CA ALA A 80 12.36 10.19 -6.34
C ALA A 80 11.49 9.54 -7.42
N ASP A 81 10.34 8.96 -7.03
CA ASP A 81 9.39 8.33 -7.95
C ASP A 81 7.95 8.51 -7.44
N PRO A 82 7.19 9.48 -7.98
CA PRO A 82 5.82 9.76 -7.55
C PRO A 82 4.83 8.61 -7.77
N SER A 83 5.22 7.51 -8.41
CA SER A 83 4.41 6.28 -8.49
C SER A 83 4.43 5.44 -7.21
N PHE A 84 5.20 5.85 -6.20
CA PHE A 84 5.26 5.19 -4.90
C PHE A 84 4.63 6.01 -3.77
N ILE A 85 3.93 5.29 -2.88
CA ILE A 85 3.67 5.74 -1.52
C ILE A 85 4.79 5.22 -0.60
N GLY A 86 5.35 6.11 0.21
CA GLY A 86 6.23 5.83 1.33
C GLY A 86 5.54 6.01 2.67
N PHE A 87 6.29 5.74 3.75
CA PHE A 87 5.86 5.99 5.12
C PHE A 87 6.96 6.69 5.92
N GLY A 88 6.62 7.85 6.49
CA GLY A 88 7.52 8.67 7.29
C GLY A 88 6.79 9.89 7.82
N ASN A 89 7.35 10.57 8.81
CA ASN A 89 6.72 11.76 9.39
C ASN A 89 7.48 13.04 8.99
N PRO A 90 7.13 13.66 7.84
CA PRO A 90 7.84 14.85 7.38
C PRO A 90 7.58 16.10 8.25
N ASN A 91 6.56 16.06 9.12
CA ASN A 91 6.15 17.21 9.93
C ASN A 91 6.82 17.25 11.31
N VAL A 92 7.56 16.20 11.69
CA VAL A 92 8.23 16.11 12.98
C VAL A 92 9.67 15.66 12.76
N LEU A 93 10.61 16.57 13.03
CA LEU A 93 12.04 16.27 12.95
C LEU A 93 12.39 15.05 13.83
N ASP A 94 13.29 14.22 13.31
CA ASP A 94 13.79 12.99 13.95
C ASP A 94 12.73 11.91 14.25
N SER A 95 11.50 12.10 13.80
CA SER A 95 10.40 11.13 13.94
C SER A 95 10.37 10.13 12.78
N GLY A 96 9.46 9.17 12.85
CA GLY A 96 9.19 8.21 11.80
C GLY A 96 7.71 7.78 11.78
N ALA A 97 7.41 6.72 11.04
CA ALA A 97 6.11 6.05 11.04
C ALA A 97 6.23 4.61 11.57
N PRO A 98 5.30 4.09 12.40
CA PRO A 98 5.27 2.68 12.79
C PRO A 98 4.75 1.80 11.64
N MET A 99 5.39 1.93 10.47
CA MET A 99 5.10 1.24 9.23
C MET A 99 4.85 -0.24 9.52
N PHE A 100 3.68 -0.74 9.11
CA PHE A 100 3.22 -2.12 9.31
C PHE A 100 3.43 -2.72 10.73
N ASP A 101 3.31 -1.90 11.77
CA ASP A 101 3.49 -2.31 13.19
C ASP A 101 4.91 -2.76 13.56
N MET A 102 5.91 -2.44 12.72
CA MET A 102 7.30 -2.87 12.93
C MET A 102 7.86 -2.39 14.28
N VAL A 103 7.47 -1.21 14.75
CA VAL A 103 7.93 -0.70 16.06
C VAL A 103 7.53 -1.63 17.21
N ARG A 104 6.30 -2.18 17.19
CA ARG A 104 5.85 -3.12 18.21
C ARG A 104 6.46 -4.50 17.99
N LEU A 105 6.43 -4.99 16.75
CA LEU A 105 6.92 -6.30 16.36
C LEU A 105 8.41 -6.54 16.70
N TYR A 106 9.22 -5.48 16.63
CA TYR A 106 10.66 -5.55 16.86
C TYR A 106 11.13 -4.87 18.14
N SER A 107 10.19 -4.48 19.02
CA SER A 107 10.49 -3.76 20.27
C SER A 107 11.50 -4.48 21.18
N ALA A 108 11.52 -5.81 21.18
CA ALA A 108 12.50 -6.60 21.93
C ALA A 108 13.94 -6.44 21.40
N TYR A 109 14.10 -6.18 20.10
CA TYR A 109 15.40 -5.99 19.45
C TYR A 109 15.82 -4.51 19.44
N THR A 110 14.86 -3.59 19.26
CA THR A 110 15.11 -2.16 19.33
C THR A 110 15.25 -1.65 20.78
N GLY A 111 14.73 -2.40 21.76
CA GLY A 111 14.70 -2.01 23.16
C GLY A 111 13.71 -0.90 23.49
N THR A 112 12.78 -0.58 22.58
CA THR A 112 11.79 0.50 22.75
C THR A 112 10.64 0.41 21.76
N THR A 113 9.47 0.93 22.14
CA THR A 113 8.32 1.17 21.26
C THR A 113 8.17 2.65 20.87
N ASN A 114 9.13 3.50 21.24
CA ASN A 114 9.07 4.93 20.92
C ASN A 114 9.46 5.17 19.45
N ILE A 115 8.51 5.63 18.63
CA ILE A 115 8.73 5.87 17.20
C ILE A 115 9.80 6.94 16.92
N LYS A 116 10.00 7.93 17.79
CA LYS A 116 11.09 8.91 17.62
C LYS A 116 12.47 8.25 17.74
N THR A 117 12.55 7.21 18.57
CA THR A 117 13.78 6.44 18.71
C THR A 117 13.95 5.50 17.53
N VAL A 118 12.94 4.67 17.19
CA VAL A 118 13.04 3.66 16.13
C VAL A 118 13.16 4.29 14.74
N GLY A 119 12.39 5.34 14.48
CA GLY A 119 12.70 6.28 13.41
C GLY A 119 12.56 5.78 11.97
N ILE A 120 11.56 4.94 11.70
CA ILE A 120 11.36 4.37 10.36
C ILE A 120 10.86 5.47 9.41
N ASN A 121 11.63 5.74 8.36
CA ASN A 121 11.25 6.62 7.26
C ASN A 121 11.66 5.95 5.95
N VAL A 122 10.67 5.48 5.19
CA VAL A 122 10.90 4.71 3.96
C VAL A 122 10.16 5.40 2.83
N ASP A 123 10.91 5.91 1.85
CA ASP A 123 10.38 6.77 0.78
C ASP A 123 9.50 6.01 -0.23
N GLN A 124 9.85 4.77 -0.55
CA GLN A 124 9.18 3.98 -1.59
C GLN A 124 8.74 2.63 -1.03
N VAL A 125 7.44 2.43 -0.83
CA VAL A 125 6.90 1.21 -0.21
C VAL A 125 5.83 0.55 -1.06
N LEU A 126 4.77 1.29 -1.40
CA LEU A 126 3.63 0.75 -2.15
C LEU A 126 3.61 1.33 -3.57
N GLN A 127 3.48 0.46 -4.56
CA GLN A 127 3.30 0.84 -5.96
C GLN A 127 2.04 0.16 -6.51
N PHE A 128 1.25 0.91 -7.27
CA PHE A 128 -0.08 0.49 -7.71
C PHE A 128 -0.09 0.19 -9.21
N PHE A 129 -0.73 -0.91 -9.58
CA PHE A 129 -0.86 -1.37 -10.95
C PHE A 129 -2.33 -1.73 -11.20
N PRO A 130 -3.05 -0.97 -12.03
CA PRO A 130 -4.44 -1.29 -12.32
C PRO A 130 -4.55 -2.61 -13.09
N ASP A 131 -5.67 -3.31 -12.95
CA ASP A 131 -5.90 -4.57 -13.65
C ASP A 131 -5.82 -4.40 -15.19
N TYR A 132 -6.25 -3.24 -15.68
CA TYR A 132 -6.14 -2.77 -17.07
C TYR A 132 -6.23 -1.23 -17.09
N GLU A 133 -5.99 -0.60 -18.24
CA GLU A 133 -6.03 0.87 -18.35
C GLU A 133 -7.41 1.42 -17.92
N GLY A 134 -7.42 2.31 -16.93
CA GLY A 134 -8.64 2.90 -16.37
C GLY A 134 -9.38 2.05 -15.33
N ALA A 135 -8.92 0.83 -15.02
CA ALA A 135 -9.51 0.00 -13.97
C ALA A 135 -9.42 0.68 -12.58
N LYS A 136 -10.43 0.42 -11.76
CA LYS A 136 -10.53 0.88 -10.37
C LYS A 136 -10.05 -0.14 -9.35
N THR A 137 -9.72 -1.33 -9.82
CA THR A 137 -9.11 -2.41 -9.06
C THR A 137 -7.73 -2.71 -9.64
N GLY A 138 -6.90 -3.34 -8.83
CA GLY A 138 -5.57 -3.72 -9.28
C GLY A 138 -4.73 -4.39 -8.22
N ILE A 139 -3.46 -4.53 -8.57
CA ILE A 139 -2.40 -5.07 -7.73
C ILE A 139 -1.63 -3.94 -7.08
N VAL A 140 -1.29 -4.13 -5.82
CA VAL A 140 -0.33 -3.29 -5.11
C VAL A 140 0.91 -4.13 -4.81
N LYS A 141 2.08 -3.63 -5.19
CA LYS A 141 3.36 -4.27 -4.90
C LYS A 141 4.03 -3.56 -3.74
N VAL A 142 4.55 -4.34 -2.80
CA VAL A 142 5.45 -3.84 -1.77
C VAL A 142 6.88 -3.92 -2.31
N LYS A 143 7.56 -2.78 -2.38
CA LYS A 143 8.95 -2.72 -2.82
C LYS A 143 9.80 -3.62 -1.95
N THR A 144 10.49 -4.57 -2.59
CA THR A 144 11.46 -5.42 -1.90
C THR A 144 12.65 -4.57 -1.48
N GLN A 145 12.89 -4.47 -0.18
CA GLN A 145 13.93 -3.61 0.39
C GLN A 145 14.24 -3.99 1.83
N ASP A 146 15.36 -3.48 2.33
CA ASP A 146 15.72 -3.55 3.74
C ASP A 146 15.27 -2.29 4.48
N VAL A 147 14.62 -2.48 5.63
CA VAL A 147 14.15 -1.40 6.50
C VAL A 147 15.04 -1.34 7.72
N VAL A 148 15.63 -0.17 7.96
CA VAL A 148 16.52 0.07 9.09
C VAL A 148 15.73 0.61 10.28
N LEU A 149 15.87 -0.05 11.43
CA LEU A 149 15.25 0.33 12.70
C LEU A 149 16.35 0.72 13.68
N ARG A 150 16.27 1.93 14.23
CA ARG A 150 17.21 2.40 15.26
C ARG A 150 16.89 1.75 16.61
N LYS A 151 17.92 1.38 17.36
CA LYS A 151 17.80 0.86 18.72
C LYS A 151 17.79 2.01 19.74
N SER A 152 17.38 1.72 20.97
CA SER A 152 17.47 2.66 22.10
C SER A 152 18.91 3.00 22.47
N THR A 153 19.85 2.09 22.19
CA THR A 153 21.28 2.37 22.27
C THR A 153 21.72 3.21 21.06
N ALA A 154 22.23 4.41 21.34
CA ALA A 154 22.66 5.35 20.32
C ALA A 154 23.64 4.73 19.31
N GLY A 155 23.44 5.03 18.03
CA GLY A 155 24.30 4.57 16.94
C GLY A 155 24.11 3.11 16.53
N GLN A 156 23.24 2.35 17.20
CA GLN A 156 22.96 0.97 16.81
C GLN A 156 21.63 0.84 16.06
N THR A 157 21.60 -0.07 15.10
CA THR A 157 20.44 -0.39 14.28
C THR A 157 20.23 -1.89 14.16
N ILE A 158 19.03 -2.27 13.74
CA ILE A 158 18.74 -3.58 13.15
C ILE A 158 18.17 -3.36 11.76
N THR A 159 18.28 -4.37 10.91
CA THR A 159 17.75 -4.35 9.55
C THR A 159 16.75 -5.49 9.39
N ILE A 160 15.59 -5.19 8.81
CA ILE A 160 14.55 -6.17 8.50
C ILE A 160 14.25 -6.08 7.01
N GLY A 161 14.45 -7.17 6.29
CA GLY A 161 14.05 -7.25 4.89
C GLY A 161 12.53 -7.26 4.78
N MET A 162 11.98 -6.59 3.77
CA MET A 162 10.54 -6.45 3.56
C MET A 162 10.22 -6.74 2.09
N SER A 163 9.17 -7.52 1.86
CA SER A 163 8.61 -7.79 0.54
C SER A 163 7.13 -8.11 0.65
N GLY A 164 6.42 -8.14 -0.47
CA GLY A 164 5.02 -8.53 -0.48
C GLY A 164 4.20 -7.84 -1.56
N GLY A 165 2.90 -7.88 -1.36
CA GLY A 165 1.94 -7.27 -2.27
C GLY A 165 0.52 -7.70 -1.92
N GLY A 166 -0.41 -7.36 -2.80
CA GLY A 166 -1.80 -7.75 -2.68
C GLY A 166 -2.65 -6.95 -3.66
N THR A 167 -3.87 -6.61 -3.26
CA THR A 167 -4.85 -5.98 -4.15
C THR A 167 -5.38 -4.69 -3.57
N TYR A 168 -5.88 -3.82 -4.44
CA TYR A 168 -6.59 -2.62 -4.05
C TYR A 168 -7.90 -2.48 -4.83
N ASP A 169 -8.82 -1.73 -4.25
CA ASP A 169 -10.06 -1.29 -4.90
C ASP A 169 -10.33 0.17 -4.52
N GLU A 170 -10.34 1.04 -5.53
CA GLU A 170 -10.60 2.48 -5.40
C GLU A 170 -12.05 2.78 -4.97
N THR A 171 -12.99 1.85 -5.23
CA THR A 171 -14.42 2.00 -4.93
C THR A 171 -14.71 1.71 -3.46
N SER A 172 -14.31 0.53 -2.99
CA SER A 172 -14.40 0.19 -1.55
C SER A 172 -13.37 0.94 -0.70
N LYS A 173 -12.34 1.50 -1.34
CA LYS A 173 -11.19 2.17 -0.70
C LYS A 173 -10.42 1.25 0.23
N VAL A 174 -10.35 -0.03 -0.12
CA VAL A 174 -9.64 -1.03 0.67
C VAL A 174 -8.41 -1.51 -0.10
N MET A 175 -7.30 -1.62 0.63
CA MET A 175 -6.12 -2.36 0.23
C MET A 175 -5.99 -3.60 1.12
N ASP A 176 -5.84 -4.75 0.47
CA ASP A 176 -5.47 -6.01 1.09
C ASP A 176 -4.01 -6.30 0.76
N LEU A 177 -3.18 -6.45 1.78
CA LEU A 177 -1.74 -6.67 1.64
C LEU A 177 -1.31 -7.92 2.39
N LYS A 178 -0.37 -8.65 1.80
CA LYS A 178 0.41 -9.70 2.47
C LYS A 178 1.87 -9.27 2.46
N ILE A 179 2.43 -9.06 3.64
CA ILE A 179 3.81 -8.57 3.80
C ILE A 179 4.63 -9.62 4.51
N THR A 180 5.79 -9.91 3.93
CA THR A 180 6.78 -10.83 4.50
C THR A 180 7.99 -10.03 4.97
N PHE A 181 8.33 -10.23 6.25
CA PHE A 181 9.53 -9.71 6.87
C PHE A 181 10.59 -10.81 6.94
N ASN A 182 11.79 -10.52 6.43
CA ASN A 182 12.97 -11.35 6.56
C ASN A 182 13.81 -10.88 7.76
N GLU A 183 13.95 -11.76 8.74
CA GLU A 183 14.55 -11.50 10.05
C GLU A 183 15.93 -12.14 10.20
N ALA A 184 16.53 -12.64 9.11
CA ALA A 184 17.82 -13.31 9.15
C ALA A 184 18.91 -12.45 9.82
N ALA A 185 18.89 -11.13 9.62
CA ALA A 185 19.85 -10.19 10.20
C ALA A 185 19.78 -10.09 11.74
N ILE A 186 18.68 -10.54 12.35
CA ILE A 186 18.50 -10.63 13.81
C ILE A 186 18.46 -12.08 14.31
N GLY A 187 18.88 -13.04 13.48
CA GLY A 187 18.89 -14.47 13.80
C GLY A 187 17.52 -15.16 13.72
N GLY A 188 16.52 -14.50 13.13
CA GLY A 188 15.19 -15.04 12.90
C GLY A 188 15.04 -15.72 11.53
N THR A 189 13.80 -16.05 11.18
CA THR A 189 13.43 -16.60 9.86
C THR A 189 12.60 -15.59 9.08
N THR A 190 11.46 -15.99 8.52
CA THR A 190 10.52 -15.09 7.84
C THR A 190 9.20 -15.09 8.58
N ARG A 191 8.63 -13.90 8.79
CA ARG A 191 7.25 -13.75 9.28
C ARG A 191 6.39 -13.08 8.23
N THR A 192 5.21 -13.63 7.98
CA THR A 192 4.26 -13.08 7.02
C THR A 192 2.98 -12.70 7.73
N PHE A 193 2.46 -11.52 7.43
CA PHE A 193 1.20 -11.03 7.99
C PHE A 193 0.31 -10.47 6.90
N ASP A 194 -0.99 -10.66 7.06
CA ASP A 194 -2.01 -9.98 6.28
C ASP A 194 -2.33 -8.63 6.91
N TYR A 195 -2.54 -7.63 6.07
CA TYR A 195 -2.88 -6.27 6.45
C TYR A 195 -4.06 -5.76 5.64
N LYS A 196 -4.90 -4.94 6.28
CA LYS A 196 -5.93 -4.13 5.63
C LYS A 196 -5.62 -2.66 5.83
N LEU A 197 -5.63 -1.91 4.73
CA LEU A 197 -5.39 -0.49 4.72
C LEU A 197 -6.55 0.25 4.06
N SER A 198 -6.89 1.43 4.59
CA SER A 198 -7.97 2.26 4.05
C SER A 198 -7.78 3.73 4.44
N PRO A 199 -8.23 4.70 3.62
CA PRO A 199 -8.29 6.10 4.01
C PRO A 199 -9.35 6.36 5.10
N THR A 200 -10.28 5.42 5.32
CA THR A 200 -11.34 5.51 6.34
C THR A 200 -11.30 4.32 7.30
N ALA A 201 -11.85 4.49 8.50
CA ALA A 201 -11.95 3.39 9.47
C ALA A 201 -12.77 2.22 8.89
N LEU A 202 -12.28 0.99 9.12
CA LEU A 202 -12.95 -0.25 8.74
C LEU A 202 -13.61 -0.90 9.96
N THR A 203 -14.71 -1.60 9.72
CA THR A 203 -15.31 -2.55 10.66
C THR A 203 -14.87 -3.95 10.24
N LEU A 204 -14.05 -4.61 11.07
CA LEU A 204 -13.35 -5.86 10.75
C LEU A 204 -13.57 -6.92 11.83
#